data_AF-A0A949Q5Q3-F1
#
_entry.id   AF-A0A949Q5Q3-F1
#
_cell.length_a   1.000
_cell.length_b   1.000
_cell.length_c   1.000
_cell.angle_alpha   90.00
_cell.angle_beta   90.00
_cell.angle_gamma   90.00
#
_symmetry.space_group_name_H-M   'P 1'
#
loop_
_entity.id
_entity.type
_entity.pdbx_description
1 polymer ?
#
loop_
_entity_poly.entity_id
_entity_poly.type
_entity_poly.pdbx_seq_one_letter_code
_entity_poly.pdbx_strand_id
1 'polypeptide(L)'
;MSRKTLFVLPLLLWGVSTTGFAGEPTGYDCQSKRLEVEKRIEQAGDTIDVGLQTALKELTTHCTDSGLLEKAKKKLTKLERKVREKQDDITEATNDLAEAQAEGKTLKVNKYQRKIKEKQAELAEIKAEIEEQQSIVKALQ
;
A
#
# COMPACT_ATOMS: atom_id res chain seq x y z
N MET A 1 52.48 -16.60 -22.49
CA MET A 1 53.68 -15.85 -22.91
C MET A 1 53.23 -14.65 -23.74
N SER A 2 53.38 -13.42 -23.20
CA SER A 2 53.36 -12.11 -23.89
C SER A 2 52.08 -11.69 -24.65
N ARG A 3 51.48 -10.50 -24.48
CA ARG A 3 52.05 -9.15 -24.32
C ARG A 3 51.10 -8.22 -23.53
N LYS A 4 51.73 -7.34 -22.75
CA LYS A 4 51.14 -6.19 -22.06
C LYS A 4 50.76 -5.11 -23.08
N THR A 5 49.59 -4.50 -22.92
CA THR A 5 49.32 -3.15 -23.43
C THR A 5 48.77 -2.32 -22.28
N LEU A 6 49.52 -1.25 -22.01
CA LEU A 6 49.34 -0.29 -20.93
C LEU A 6 49.07 1.03 -21.64
N PHE A 7 47.85 1.57 -21.52
CA PHE A 7 47.56 2.95 -21.91
C PHE A 7 46.46 3.54 -21.00
N VAL A 8 46.94 4.25 -19.97
CA VAL A 8 46.55 5.59 -19.49
C VAL A 8 45.06 5.95 -19.34
N LEU A 9 44.67 6.17 -18.07
CA LEU A 9 43.47 6.85 -17.54
C LEU A 9 43.36 8.33 -18.02
N PRO A 10 42.16 8.93 -18.11
CA PRO A 10 41.70 9.73 -16.95
C PRO A 10 40.17 9.75 -16.67
N LEU A 11 39.85 9.63 -15.38
CA LEU A 11 38.93 10.41 -14.54
C LEU A 11 37.73 11.19 -15.18
N LEU A 12 36.49 10.83 -14.80
CA LEU A 12 35.35 11.71 -14.44
C LEU A 12 34.10 10.81 -14.20
N LEU A 13 33.72 10.44 -12.98
CA LEU A 13 32.85 11.16 -12.03
C LEU A 13 31.52 11.68 -12.65
N TRP A 14 30.42 11.20 -12.03
CA TRP A 14 29.00 11.64 -12.09
C TRP A 14 28.12 10.78 -13.01
N GLY A 15 27.00 10.20 -12.57
CA GLY A 15 26.35 10.20 -11.27
C GLY A 15 25.22 9.17 -11.29
N VAL A 16 25.05 8.48 -10.18
CA VAL A 16 23.85 7.72 -9.85
C VAL A 16 22.68 8.69 -9.86
N SER A 17 21.76 8.57 -10.81
CA SER A 17 20.42 9.13 -10.65
C SER A 17 19.54 8.04 -10.04
N THR A 18 19.38 8.22 -8.75
CA THR A 18 18.47 7.53 -7.84
C THR A 18 17.08 7.38 -8.41
N THR A 19 16.50 6.22 -8.13
CA THR A 19 15.07 5.90 -8.14
C THR A 19 14.19 7.08 -7.72
N GLY A 20 13.37 7.58 -8.64
CA GLY A 20 12.19 8.34 -8.28
C GLY A 20 11.15 7.38 -7.70
N PHE A 21 11.14 7.21 -6.38
CA PHE A 21 9.98 6.67 -5.69
C PHE A 21 8.89 7.73 -5.71
N ALA A 22 8.08 7.74 -6.76
CA ALA A 22 6.73 8.28 -6.70
C ALA A 22 5.88 7.26 -5.91
N GLY A 23 6.07 7.25 -4.59
CA GLY A 23 5.12 6.59 -3.70
C GLY A 23 3.79 7.32 -3.80
N GLU A 24 2.78 6.66 -4.34
CA GLU A 24 1.39 7.11 -4.21
C GLU A 24 1.13 7.42 -2.72
N PRO A 25 0.61 8.61 -2.38
CA PRO A 25 0.34 8.96 -1.00
C PRO A 25 -0.80 8.09 -0.49
N THR A 26 -0.44 6.97 0.13
CA THR A 26 -1.32 6.25 1.04
C THR A 26 -1.65 7.24 2.16
N GLY A 27 -2.94 7.39 2.48
CA GLY A 27 -3.44 8.51 3.29
C GLY A 27 -2.71 8.76 4.64
N TYR A 28 -2.10 7.73 5.22
CA TYR A 28 -1.28 7.84 6.44
C TYR A 28 0.10 8.53 6.25
N ASP A 29 0.67 8.41 5.06
CA ASP A 29 1.97 9.03 4.72
C ASP A 29 1.84 10.55 4.63
N CYS A 30 0.65 11.03 4.33
CA CYS A 30 0.38 12.43 4.06
C CYS A 30 0.42 13.31 5.32
N GLN A 31 -0.19 12.87 6.42
CA GLN A 31 -0.12 13.59 7.70
C GLN A 31 1.28 13.43 8.36
N SER A 32 1.87 12.25 8.26
CA SER A 32 3.24 11.98 8.75
C SER A 32 4.27 12.86 8.04
N LYS A 33 4.16 13.01 6.72
CA LYS A 33 5.01 13.92 5.93
C LYS A 33 4.79 15.39 6.28
N ARG A 34 3.56 15.80 6.58
CA ARG A 34 3.30 17.17 7.07
C ARG A 34 4.05 17.44 8.36
N LEU A 35 3.91 16.56 9.35
CA LEU A 35 4.61 16.68 10.63
C LEU A 35 6.13 16.68 10.47
N GLU A 36 6.67 15.86 9.57
CA GLU A 36 8.11 15.86 9.29
C GLU A 36 8.59 17.17 8.66
N VAL A 37 7.84 17.71 7.69
CA VAL A 37 8.16 19.00 7.05
C VAL A 37 8.03 20.16 8.04
N GLU A 38 6.97 20.19 8.86
CA GLU A 38 6.78 21.18 9.93
C GLU A 38 7.95 21.16 10.91
N LYS A 39 8.36 19.97 11.38
CA LYS A 39 9.52 19.82 12.27
C LYS A 39 10.82 20.29 11.64
N ARG A 40 11.02 20.08 10.33
CA ARG A 40 12.21 20.58 9.62
C ARG A 40 12.19 22.10 9.47
N ILE A 41 11.01 22.71 9.31
CA ILE A 41 10.86 24.18 9.31
C ILE A 41 11.19 24.74 10.71
N GLU A 42 10.69 24.11 11.77
CA GLU A 42 11.03 24.50 13.15
C GLU A 42 12.54 24.38 13.43
N GLN A 43 13.18 23.33 12.92
CA GLN A 43 14.63 23.12 13.06
C GLN A 43 15.46 24.10 12.22
N ALA A 44 14.93 24.60 11.10
CA ALA A 44 15.62 25.55 10.22
C ALA A 44 15.71 26.98 10.80
N GLY A 45 14.90 27.31 11.82
CA GLY A 45 14.92 28.60 12.50
C GLY A 45 14.61 29.77 11.57
N ASP A 46 15.37 30.87 11.67
CA ASP A 46 15.21 32.10 10.85
C ASP A 46 15.62 31.92 9.37
N THR A 47 16.14 30.76 9.00
CA THR A 47 16.55 30.47 7.62
C THR A 47 15.31 30.15 6.79
N ILE A 48 14.91 31.05 5.90
CA ILE A 48 13.77 30.82 5.00
C ILE A 48 14.13 29.74 3.98
N ASP A 49 13.67 28.51 4.22
CA ASP A 49 13.68 27.45 3.22
C ASP A 49 12.37 27.49 2.42
N VAL A 50 12.43 28.15 1.25
CA VAL A 50 11.30 28.30 0.32
C VAL A 50 10.80 26.94 -0.19
N GLY A 51 11.69 25.94 -0.26
CA GLY A 51 11.36 24.57 -0.67
C GLY A 51 10.50 23.87 0.37
N LEU A 52 10.90 23.93 1.65
CA LEU A 52 10.10 23.40 2.77
C LEU A 52 8.75 24.09 2.89
N GLN A 53 8.69 25.42 2.74
CA GLN A 53 7.41 26.15 2.77
C GLN A 53 6.48 25.77 1.61
N THR A 54 7.04 25.58 0.41
CA THR A 54 6.26 25.13 -0.76
C THR A 54 5.75 23.71 -0.57
N ALA A 55 6.60 22.79 -0.09
CA ALA A 55 6.21 21.42 0.23
C ALA A 55 5.12 21.38 1.31
N LEU A 56 5.24 22.20 2.36
CA LEU A 56 4.20 22.32 3.39
C LEU A 56 2.90 22.86 2.79
N LYS A 57 2.96 23.86 1.90
CA LYS A 57 1.78 24.42 1.23
C LYS A 57 1.09 23.40 0.34
N GLU A 58 1.85 22.64 -0.45
CA GLU A 58 1.33 21.57 -1.30
C GLU A 58 0.69 20.47 -0.45
N LEU A 59 1.37 20.04 0.63
CA LEU A 59 0.81 19.08 1.57
C LEU A 59 -0.42 19.64 2.27
N THR A 60 -0.47 20.90 2.65
CA THR A 60 -1.66 21.48 3.31
C THR A 60 -2.84 21.61 2.33
N THR A 61 -2.54 21.88 1.05
CA THR A 61 -3.55 22.02 -0.02
C THR A 61 -4.09 20.67 -0.49
N HIS A 62 -3.24 19.65 -0.56
CA HIS A 62 -3.59 18.32 -1.07
C HIS A 62 -3.88 17.28 0.03
N CYS A 63 -3.41 17.54 1.24
CA CYS A 63 -3.66 16.77 2.46
C CYS A 63 -4.63 17.54 3.36
N THR A 64 -5.84 17.75 2.85
CA THR A 64 -6.96 18.19 3.67
C THR A 64 -7.61 16.98 4.33
N ASP A 65 -8.15 17.15 5.54
CA ASP A 65 -8.90 16.09 6.22
C ASP A 65 -10.07 15.59 5.35
N SER A 66 -10.67 16.48 4.55
CA SER A 66 -11.68 16.14 3.55
C SER A 66 -11.14 15.25 2.42
N GLY A 67 -9.94 15.51 1.91
CA GLY A 67 -9.30 14.69 0.88
C GLY A 67 -8.88 13.31 1.42
N LEU A 68 -8.44 13.25 2.68
CA LEU A 68 -8.11 11.99 3.36
C LEU A 68 -9.36 11.15 3.64
N LEU A 69 -10.44 11.78 4.11
CA LEU A 69 -11.73 11.16 4.34
C LEU A 69 -12.36 10.61 3.06
N GLU A 70 -12.34 11.36 1.95
CA GLU A 70 -12.84 10.88 0.66
C GLU A 70 -12.02 9.70 0.13
N LYS A 71 -10.69 9.71 0.31
CA LYS A 71 -9.83 8.56 -0.02
C LYS A 71 -10.17 7.34 0.84
N ALA A 72 -10.35 7.51 2.15
CA ALA A 72 -10.69 6.43 3.07
C ALA A 72 -12.07 5.84 2.74
N LYS A 73 -13.08 6.66 2.46
CA LYS A 73 -14.41 6.21 1.97
C LYS A 73 -14.31 5.45 0.64
N LYS A 74 -13.53 5.95 -0.33
CA LYS A 74 -13.29 5.23 -1.60
C LYS A 74 -12.58 3.90 -1.39
N LYS A 75 -11.69 3.78 -0.41
CA LYS A 75 -11.07 2.51 -0.04
C LYS A 75 -12.08 1.56 0.58
N LEU A 76 -12.92 2.03 1.51
CA LEU A 76 -13.98 1.24 2.11
C LEU A 76 -14.91 0.63 1.06
N THR A 77 -15.41 1.41 0.11
CA THR A 77 -16.30 0.88 -0.95
C THR A 77 -15.61 -0.18 -1.81
N LYS A 78 -14.30 -0.02 -2.08
CA LYS A 78 -13.51 -1.04 -2.78
C LYS A 78 -13.33 -2.31 -1.95
N LEU A 79 -13.06 -2.18 -0.65
CA LEU A 79 -12.89 -3.31 0.25
C LEU A 79 -14.21 -4.06 0.46
N GLU A 80 -15.33 -3.36 0.60
CA GLU A 80 -16.66 -3.97 0.68
C GLU A 80 -17.01 -4.79 -0.57
N ARG A 81 -16.62 -4.31 -1.76
CA ARG A 81 -16.75 -5.09 -3.00
C ARG A 81 -15.87 -6.35 -2.94
N LYS A 82 -14.61 -6.22 -2.52
CA LYS A 82 -13.71 -7.39 -2.37
C LYS A 82 -14.25 -8.40 -1.36
N VAL A 83 -14.89 -7.96 -0.27
CA VAL A 83 -15.54 -8.85 0.70
C VAL A 83 -16.60 -9.71 0.02
N ARG A 84 -17.47 -9.09 -0.80
CA ARG A 84 -18.50 -9.84 -1.54
C ARG A 84 -17.88 -10.85 -2.51
N GLU A 85 -16.90 -10.41 -3.30
CA GLU A 85 -16.18 -11.30 -4.24
C GLU A 85 -15.53 -12.49 -3.50
N LYS A 86 -14.92 -12.27 -2.33
CA LYS A 86 -14.34 -13.36 -1.53
C LYS A 86 -15.38 -14.27 -0.91
N GLN A 87 -16.55 -13.75 -0.54
CA GLN A 87 -17.66 -14.57 -0.04
C GLN A 87 -18.23 -15.47 -1.14
N ASP A 88 -18.36 -14.95 -2.36
CA ASP A 88 -18.78 -15.71 -3.53
C ASP A 88 -17.77 -16.82 -3.86
N ASP A 89 -16.49 -16.49 -3.88
CA ASP A 89 -15.38 -17.45 -4.06
C ASP A 89 -15.38 -18.58 -3.01
N ILE A 90 -15.67 -18.26 -1.74
CA ILE A 90 -15.78 -19.24 -0.65
C ILE A 90 -16.99 -20.14 -0.87
N THR A 91 -18.11 -19.57 -1.30
CA THR A 91 -19.34 -20.30 -1.60
C THR A 91 -19.12 -21.29 -2.74
N GLU A 92 -18.48 -20.85 -3.84
CA GLU A 92 -18.10 -21.72 -4.95
C GLU A 92 -17.19 -22.86 -4.49
N ALA A 93 -16.13 -22.55 -3.74
CA ALA A 93 -15.21 -23.58 -3.23
C ALA A 93 -15.90 -24.56 -2.26
N THR A 94 -16.95 -24.12 -1.55
CA THR A 94 -17.75 -24.98 -0.66
C THR A 94 -18.65 -25.92 -1.46
N ASN A 95 -19.24 -25.44 -2.56
CA ASN A 95 -20.00 -26.28 -3.48
C ASN A 95 -19.11 -27.34 -4.14
N ASP A 96 -17.94 -26.92 -4.64
CA ASP A 96 -16.91 -27.81 -5.18
C ASP A 96 -16.46 -28.89 -4.17
N LEU A 97 -16.33 -28.51 -2.90
CA LEU A 97 -16.02 -29.43 -1.82
C LEU A 97 -17.13 -30.47 -1.63
N ALA A 98 -18.39 -30.03 -1.61
CA ALA A 98 -19.54 -30.92 -1.45
C ALA A 98 -19.66 -31.92 -2.62
N GLU A 99 -19.43 -31.47 -3.85
CA GLU A 99 -19.37 -32.35 -5.03
C GLU A 99 -18.23 -33.37 -4.90
N ALA A 100 -17.02 -32.92 -4.56
CA ALA A 100 -15.88 -33.81 -4.38
C ALA A 100 -16.09 -34.85 -3.25
N GLN A 101 -16.83 -34.48 -2.20
CA GLN A 101 -17.22 -35.41 -1.12
C GLN A 101 -18.21 -36.45 -1.63
N ALA A 102 -19.24 -36.04 -2.37
CA ALA A 102 -20.24 -36.94 -2.95
C ALA A 102 -19.61 -37.95 -3.93
N GLU A 103 -18.60 -37.51 -4.68
CA GLU A 103 -17.86 -38.35 -5.63
C GLU A 103 -16.73 -39.18 -5.00
N GLY A 104 -16.48 -39.03 -3.69
CA GLY A 104 -15.39 -39.73 -2.99
C GLY A 104 -13.97 -39.32 -3.42
N LYS A 105 -13.81 -38.13 -4.04
CA LYS A 105 -12.52 -37.64 -4.57
C LYS A 105 -11.66 -37.02 -3.47
N THR A 106 -11.06 -37.86 -2.61
CA THR A 106 -10.27 -37.46 -1.43
C THR A 106 -9.20 -36.38 -1.69
N LEU A 107 -8.49 -36.46 -2.82
CA LEU A 107 -7.51 -35.43 -3.21
C LEU A 107 -8.16 -34.07 -3.49
N LYS A 108 -9.31 -34.05 -4.16
CA LYS A 108 -10.08 -32.82 -4.40
C LYS A 108 -10.66 -32.26 -3.11
N VAL A 109 -11.17 -33.12 -2.22
CA VAL A 109 -11.67 -32.73 -0.90
C VAL A 109 -10.58 -31.97 -0.12
N ASN A 110 -9.38 -32.54 0.00
CA ASN A 110 -8.26 -31.88 0.68
C ASN A 110 -7.88 -30.55 0.00
N LYS A 111 -7.88 -30.50 -1.33
CA LYS A 111 -7.59 -29.28 -2.11
C LYS A 111 -8.61 -28.18 -1.80
N TYR A 112 -9.90 -28.48 -1.84
CA TYR A 112 -10.96 -27.48 -1.62
C TYR A 112 -11.03 -27.03 -0.16
N GLN A 113 -10.82 -27.92 0.81
CA GLN A 113 -10.70 -27.53 2.22
C GLN A 113 -9.56 -26.54 2.45
N ARG A 114 -8.40 -26.75 1.83
CA ARG A 114 -7.29 -25.80 1.88
C ARG A 114 -7.65 -24.47 1.23
N LYS A 115 -8.22 -24.49 0.03
CA LYS A 115 -8.65 -23.29 -0.71
C LYS A 115 -9.66 -22.46 0.10
N ILE A 116 -10.61 -23.10 0.79
CA ILE A 116 -11.57 -22.43 1.66
C ILE A 116 -10.86 -21.75 2.83
N LYS A 117 -9.94 -22.45 3.52
CA LYS A 117 -9.17 -21.88 4.63
C LYS A 117 -8.33 -20.68 4.19
N GLU A 118 -7.64 -20.78 3.06
CA GLU A 118 -6.84 -19.70 2.48
C GLU A 118 -7.74 -18.48 2.18
N LYS A 119 -8.89 -18.68 1.53
CA LYS A 119 -9.84 -17.59 1.24
C LYS A 119 -10.47 -16.98 2.50
N GLN A 120 -10.73 -17.77 3.54
CA GLN A 120 -11.22 -17.28 4.82
C GLN A 120 -10.17 -16.41 5.52
N ALA A 121 -8.89 -16.77 5.44
CA ALA A 121 -7.80 -15.95 5.96
C ALA A 121 -7.70 -14.61 5.20
N GLU A 122 -7.71 -14.63 3.87
CA GLU A 122 -7.73 -13.41 3.05
C GLU A 122 -8.96 -12.52 3.36
N LEU A 123 -10.13 -13.13 3.57
CA LEU A 123 -11.33 -12.39 3.96
C LEU A 123 -11.18 -11.73 5.34
N ALA A 124 -10.51 -12.38 6.28
CA ALA A 124 -10.24 -11.81 7.59
C ALA A 124 -9.28 -10.61 7.50
N GLU A 125 -8.24 -10.69 6.67
CA GLU A 125 -7.31 -9.58 6.42
C GLU A 125 -8.04 -8.37 5.81
N ILE A 126 -8.91 -8.60 4.82
CA ILE A 126 -9.71 -7.53 4.22
C ILE A 126 -10.64 -6.89 5.26
N LYS A 127 -11.23 -7.67 6.16
CA LYS A 127 -12.06 -7.13 7.25
C LYS A 127 -11.26 -6.29 8.23
N ALA A 128 -10.05 -6.72 8.59
CA ALA A 128 -9.16 -5.92 9.43
C ALA A 128 -8.79 -4.59 8.74
N GLU A 129 -8.51 -4.62 7.42
CA GLU A 129 -8.27 -3.40 6.64
C GLU A 129 -9.51 -2.48 6.63
N ILE A 130 -10.71 -3.04 6.54
CA ILE A 130 -11.97 -2.27 6.66
C ILE A 130 -12.07 -1.60 8.03
N GLU A 131 -11.82 -2.32 9.12
CA GLU A 131 -11.88 -1.77 10.48
C GLU A 131 -10.87 -0.62 10.67
N GLU A 132 -9.66 -0.77 10.14
CA GLU A 132 -8.65 0.29 10.11
C GLU A 132 -9.17 1.52 9.35
N GLN A 133 -9.66 1.34 8.11
CA GLN A 133 -10.18 2.46 7.31
C GLN A 133 -11.41 3.11 7.94
N GLN A 134 -12.28 2.35 8.60
CA GLN A 134 -13.43 2.89 9.33
C GLN A 134 -13.00 3.74 10.52
N SER A 135 -11.91 3.36 11.21
CA SER A 135 -11.36 4.18 12.30
C SER A 135 -10.87 5.53 11.80
N ILE A 136 -10.22 5.57 10.63
CA ILE A 136 -9.76 6.82 9.98
C ILE A 136 -10.96 7.69 9.62
N VAL A 137 -11.98 7.11 8.99
CA VAL A 137 -13.18 7.85 8.61
C VAL A 137 -13.86 8.45 9.83
N LYS A 138 -14.00 7.69 10.93
CA LYS A 138 -14.56 8.20 12.20
C LYS A 138 -13.71 9.30 12.84
N ALA A 139 -12.39 9.25 12.69
CA ALA A 139 -11.51 10.27 13.24
C ALA A 139 -11.54 11.60 12.45
N LEU A 140 -12.01 11.56 11.20
CA LEU A 140 -12.07 12.70 10.28
C LEU A 140 -13.51 13.21 10.02
N GLN A 141 -14.52 12.54 10.59
CA GLN A 141 -15.95 12.95 10.55
C GLN A 141 -16.33 13.70 11.82
#